data_AF-A0A075FPG6-F1
#
_entry.id   AF-A0A075FPG6-F1
#
_cell.length_a   1.000
_cell.length_b   1.000
_cell.length_c   1.000
_cell.angle_alpha   90.00
_cell.angle_beta   90.00
_cell.angle_gamma   90.00
#
_symmetry.space_group_name_H-M   'P 1'
#
loop_
_entity.id
_entity.type
_entity.pdbx_description
1 polymer ?
#
loop_
_entity_poly.entity_id
_entity_poly.type
_entity_poly.pdbx_seq_one_letter_code
_entity_poly.pdbx_strand_id
1 'polypeptide(L)' 'IGGHIVAHASTFRLYLRKSKGGRRIARLIDSPNLPDGEAVFTVTTEGLRD' A
#
# COMPACT_ATOMS: atom_id res chain seq x y z
N ILE A 1 -18.86 -0.46 0.71
CA ILE A 1 -19.23 0.76 1.47
C ILE A 1 -17.91 1.50 1.74
N GLY A 2 -17.68 2.69 1.18
CA GLY A 2 -16.39 3.39 1.32
C GLY A 2 -16.25 4.63 0.43
N GLY A 3 -16.36 4.46 -0.89
CA GLY A 3 -16.55 5.55 -1.87
C GLY A 3 -15.73 6.84 -1.65
N HIS A 4 -16.36 7.99 -1.90
CA HIS A 4 -15.72 9.31 -1.78
C HIS A 4 -15.44 9.73 -0.35
N ILE A 5 -16.28 9.35 0.62
CA ILE A 5 -16.11 9.77 2.02
C ILE A 5 -14.80 9.22 2.59
N VAL A 6 -14.53 7.92 2.37
CA VAL A 6 -13.27 7.30 2.83
C VAL A 6 -12.07 7.83 2.03
N ALA A 7 -12.25 8.11 0.74
CA ALA A 7 -11.19 8.69 -0.08
C ALA A 7 -10.76 10.08 0.42
N HIS A 8 -11.72 10.96 0.73
CA HIS A 8 -11.43 12.32 1.18
C HIS A 8 -10.88 12.38 2.61
N ALA A 9 -11.34 11.49 3.50
CA ALA A 9 -10.87 11.44 4.88
C ALA A 9 -9.47 10.83 5.04
N SER A 10 -8.95 10.10 4.04
CA SER A 10 -7.66 9.41 4.12
C SER A 10 -6.54 10.27 3.54
N THR A 11 -5.54 10.63 4.34
CA THR A 11 -4.38 11.43 3.88
C THR A 11 -3.43 10.66 2.99
N PHE A 12 -3.26 9.36 3.23
CA PHE A 12 -2.45 8.47 2.40
C PHE A 12 -3.26 7.23 2.06
N ARG A 13 -3.20 6.80 0.80
CA ARG A 13 -3.87 5.57 0.37
C ARG A 13 -2.87 4.65 -0.32
N LEU A 14 -2.84 3.40 0.14
CA LEU A 14 -1.98 2.36 -0.39
C LEU A 14 -2.82 1.26 -1.04
N TYR A 15 -2.47 0.88 -2.26
CA TYR A 15 -2.96 -0.32 -2.90
C TYR A 15 -1.99 -1.47 -2.64
N LEU A 16 -2.48 -2.52 -1.98
CA LEU A 16 -1.67 -3.69 -1.61
C LEU A 16 -1.92 -4.85 -2.57
N ARG A 17 -0.87 -5.32 -3.24
CA ARG A 17 -0.91 -6.45 -4.17
C ARG A 17 -0.03 -7.59 -3.68
N LYS A 18 -0.53 -8.83 -3.81
CA LYS A 18 0.27 -10.05 -3.58
C LYS A 18 1.16 -10.35 -4.79
N SER A 19 2.40 -10.74 -4.51
CA SER A 19 3.36 -11.28 -5.49
C SER A 19 3.76 -12.70 -5.10
N LYS A 20 4.66 -13.32 -5.87
CA LYS A 20 5.15 -14.70 -5.62
C LYS A 20 6.07 -14.75 -4.40
N GLY A 21 6.11 -15.90 -3.73
CA GLY A 21 7.10 -16.18 -2.67
C GLY A 21 7.00 -15.29 -1.43
N GLY A 22 5.79 -14.96 -0.97
CA GLY A 22 5.61 -14.13 0.23
C GLY A 22 5.78 -12.62 0.00
N ARG A 23 6.26 -12.20 -1.18
CA ARG A 23 6.37 -10.79 -1.55
C ARG A 23 5.01 -10.10 -1.71
N ARG A 24 4.99 -8.82 -1.43
CA ARG A 24 3.89 -7.87 -1.49
C ARG A 24 4.40 -6.58 -2.12
N ILE A 25 3.49 -5.86 -2.76
CA ILE A 25 3.77 -4.57 -3.35
C ILE A 25 2.75 -3.61 -2.74
N ALA A 26 3.23 -2.55 -2.08
CA ALA A 26 2.42 -1.40 -1.69
C ALA A 26 2.63 -0.30 -2.73
N ARG A 27 1.58 0.05 -3.46
CA ARG A 27 1.58 1.20 -4.35
C ARG A 27 0.91 2.39 -3.65
N LEU A 28 1.60 3.51 -3.56
CA LEU A 28 0.99 4.78 -3.16
C LEU A 28 0.10 5.28 -4.29
N ILE A 29 -1.19 5.45 -3.99
CA ILE A 29 -2.22 5.87 -4.95
C ILE A 29 -2.81 7.24 -4.61
N ASP A 30 -2.46 7.80 -3.45
CA ASP A 30 -2.89 9.11 -3.01
C ASP A 30 -1.97 9.64 -1.89
N SER A 31 -1.52 10.88 -2.02
CA SER A 31 -0.70 11.60 -1.04
C SER A 31 -0.80 13.10 -1.29
N PRO A 32 -0.75 13.95 -0.24
CA PRO A 32 -0.71 15.40 -0.42
C PRO A 32 0.62 15.92 -0.97
N ASN A 33 1.71 15.15 -0.87
CA ASN A 33 3.06 15.67 -1.05
C ASN A 33 4.09 14.68 -1.63
N LEU A 34 3.72 13.42 -1.84
CA LEU A 34 4.60 12.40 -2.43
C LEU A 34 4.09 11.99 -3.81
N PRO A 35 4.99 11.72 -4.77
CA PRO A 35 4.59 11.13 -6.05
C PRO A 35 4.12 9.69 -5.86
N ASP A 36 3.29 9.22 -6.79
CA ASP A 36 2.91 7.81 -6.88
C ASP A 36 4.16 6.93 -7.00
N GLY A 37 4.21 5.86 -6.21
CA GLY A 37 5.38 5.00 -6.10
C GLY A 37 5.05 3.61 -5.57
N GLU A 38 6.00 2.68 -5.70
CA GLU A 38 5.85 1.30 -5.24
C GLU A 38 6.95 0.92 -4.25
N ALA A 39 6.55 0.26 -3.17
CA ALA A 39 7.45 -0.41 -2.24
C ALA A 39 7.18 -1.92 -2.29
N VAL A 40 8.23 -2.71 -2.51
CA VAL A 40 8.17 -4.17 -2.41
C VAL A 40 8.56 -4.55 -0.98
N PHE A 41 7.79 -5.45 -0.39
CA PHE A 41 8.11 -6.01 0.92
C PHE A 41 7.72 -7.49 1.01
N THR A 42 8.35 -8.25 1.89
CA THR A 42 8.13 -9.68 2.09
C THR A 42 7.43 -9.92 3.42
N VAL A 43 6.35 -10.69 3.40
CA VAL A 43 5.65 -11.10 4.63
C VAL A 43 6.22 -12.45 5.07
N THR A 44 6.89 -12.45 6.22
CA THR A 44 7.41 -13.66 6.89
C THR A 44 6.60 -13.98 8.13
N THR A 45 6.86 -15.13 8.76
CA THR A 45 6.23 -15.52 10.05
C THR A 45 6.56 -14.55 11.18
N GLU A 46 7.69 -13.85 11.08
CA GLU A 46 8.17 -12.89 12.08
C GLU A 46 7.67 -11.46 11.80
N GLY A 47 6.96 -11.22 10.68
CA GLY A 47 6.39 -9.92 10.33
C GLY A 47 6.73 -9.47 8.91
N LEU A 48 6.84 -8.16 8.72
CA LEU A 48 7.25 -7.56 7.44
C LEU A 48 8.77 -7.48 7.37
N ARG A 49 9.33 -7.90 6.25
CA ARG A 49 10.76 -7.86 5.88
C ARG A 49 10.86 -7.40 4.43
N ASP A 50 12.05 -7.51 3.84
CA ASP A 50 12.53 -6.85 2.60
C ASP A 50 13.23 -5.52 2.88
#